data_AF-A0A3S4SDU2-F1
#
_entry.id   AF-A0A3S4SDU2-F1
#
_cell.length_a   1.000
_cell.length_b   1.000
_cell.length_c   1.000
_cell.angle_alpha   90.00
_cell.angle_beta   90.00
_cell.angle_gamma   90.00
#
_symmetry.space_group_name_H-M   'P 1'
#
loop_
_entity.id
_entity.type
_entity.pdbx_description
1 polymer ?
#
loop_
_entity_poly.entity_id
_entity_poly.type
_entity_poly.pdbx_seq_one_letter_code
_entity_poly.pdbx_strand_id
1 'polypeptide(L)'
;MNRLIRVVQVIVAMISTTLLGLYFYKLYNPDKSFAEANPYLFKWKYFDIPTKEELRTVIDDLTGYYPIYGKDFYAGNSHYLSRSFYDDITDRVKKEASMQKLVKIETEDGDIYCKGEIKISFGMDLNIRTQTEMFFIDASWSPSNECRKYWWGGKNPRALQANQNFDLKKELRENSKKAASTE
;
A
#
# COMPACT_ATOMS: atom_id res chain seq x y z
N MET A 1 47.17 19.17 -9.55
CA MET A 1 45.78 19.06 -9.04
C MET A 1 44.79 19.53 -10.11
N ASN A 2 44.96 19.01 -11.32
CA ASN A 2 44.08 18.07 -12.04
C ASN A 2 42.72 18.63 -12.48
N ARG A 3 42.70 19.22 -13.68
CA ARG A 3 41.50 19.56 -14.47
C ARG A 3 40.48 18.42 -14.50
N LEU A 4 40.94 17.18 -14.46
CA LEU A 4 40.12 15.97 -14.36
C LEU A 4 39.18 15.97 -13.14
N ILE A 5 39.66 16.42 -11.98
CA ILE A 5 38.85 16.47 -10.74
C ILE A 5 37.73 17.51 -10.88
N ARG A 6 38.03 18.66 -11.49
CA ARG A 6 37.01 19.69 -11.78
C ARG A 6 35.96 19.22 -12.78
N VAL A 7 36.35 18.48 -13.83
CA VAL A 7 35.40 17.93 -14.80
C VAL A 7 34.48 16.90 -14.15
N VAL A 8 35.02 16.00 -13.33
CA VAL A 8 34.22 15.01 -12.58
C VAL A 8 33.23 15.69 -11.64
N GLN A 9 33.65 16.72 -10.89
CA GLN A 9 32.77 17.47 -10.00
C GLN A 9 31.60 18.16 -10.73
N VAL A 10 31.85 18.70 -11.93
CA VAL A 10 30.81 19.33 -12.74
C VAL A 10 29.82 18.30 -13.29
N ILE A 11 30.29 17.12 -13.73
CA ILE A 11 29.42 16.03 -14.19
C ILE A 11 28.55 15.52 -13.04
N VAL A 12 29.14 15.28 -11.86
CA VAL A 12 28.39 14.83 -10.67
C VAL A 12 27.34 15.87 -10.28
N ALA A 13 27.67 17.16 -10.27
CA ALA A 13 26.72 18.22 -9.96
C ALA A 13 25.55 18.27 -10.97
N MET A 14 25.81 18.07 -12.26
CA MET A 14 24.77 18.01 -13.30
C MET A 14 23.87 16.78 -13.18
N ILE A 15 24.43 15.61 -12.86
CA ILE A 15 23.63 14.40 -12.63
C ILE A 15 22.76 14.57 -11.39
N SER A 16 23.31 15.10 -10.29
CA SER A 16 22.57 15.33 -9.05
C SER A 16 21.41 16.31 -9.24
N THR A 17 21.64 17.41 -9.96
CA THR A 17 20.57 18.39 -10.26
C THR A 17 19.51 17.82 -11.20
N THR A 18 19.88 16.96 -12.15
CA THR A 18 18.94 16.27 -13.03
C THR A 18 18.10 15.24 -12.26
N LEU A 19 18.72 14.47 -11.36
CA LEU A 19 18.02 13.51 -10.49
C LEU A 19 17.09 14.21 -9.50
N LEU A 20 17.53 15.32 -8.89
CA LEU A 20 16.68 16.17 -8.05
C LEU A 20 15.51 16.74 -8.84
N GLY A 21 15.75 17.23 -10.06
CA GLY A 21 14.72 17.73 -10.96
C GLY A 21 13.69 16.65 -11.33
N LEU A 22 14.15 15.44 -11.66
CA LEU A 22 13.27 14.29 -11.94
C LEU A 22 12.49 13.83 -10.70
N TYR A 23 13.13 13.84 -9.52
CA TYR A 23 12.50 13.52 -8.25
C TYR A 23 11.36 14.49 -7.93
N PHE A 24 11.63 15.81 -7.99
CA PHE A 24 10.58 16.82 -7.78
C PHE A 24 9.52 16.78 -8.88
N TYR A 25 9.90 16.56 -10.14
CA TYR A 25 8.92 16.40 -11.22
C TYR A 25 7.97 15.22 -10.97
N LYS A 26 8.48 14.07 -10.53
CA LYS A 26 7.68 12.88 -10.22
C LYS A 26 6.84 13.05 -8.95
N LEU A 27 7.34 13.83 -7.98
CA LEU A 27 6.63 14.20 -6.75
C LEU A 27 5.44 15.14 -7.03
N TYR A 28 5.62 16.12 -7.93
CA TYR A 28 4.59 17.11 -8.26
C TYR A 28 3.69 16.71 -9.45
N ASN A 29 4.14 15.79 -10.30
CA ASN A 29 3.35 15.11 -11.33
C ASN A 29 3.36 13.59 -11.08
N PRO A 30 2.65 13.11 -10.04
CA PRO A 30 2.47 11.68 -9.86
C PRO A 30 1.82 11.11 -11.12
N ASP A 31 2.25 9.94 -11.57
CA ASP A 31 1.77 9.32 -12.79
C ASP A 31 0.27 9.00 -12.69
N LYS A 32 -0.57 9.96 -13.09
CA LYS A 32 -2.02 9.88 -13.03
C LYS A 32 -2.55 8.87 -14.04
N SER A 33 -1.74 8.43 -15.02
CA SER A 33 -2.15 7.49 -16.06
C SER A 33 -2.71 6.19 -15.46
N PHE A 34 -2.12 5.69 -14.37
CA PHE A 34 -2.60 4.48 -13.70
C PHE A 34 -3.93 4.71 -12.98
N ALA A 35 -4.10 5.87 -12.32
CA ALA A 35 -5.33 6.21 -11.62
C ALA A 35 -6.49 6.56 -12.56
N GLU A 36 -6.18 7.21 -13.68
CA GLU A 36 -7.13 7.54 -14.75
C GLU A 36 -7.51 6.32 -15.58
N ALA A 37 -6.57 5.39 -15.83
CA ALA A 37 -6.84 4.10 -16.47
C ALA A 37 -7.65 3.15 -15.58
N ASN A 38 -7.55 3.31 -14.25
CA ASN A 38 -8.21 2.44 -13.29
C ASN A 38 -9.05 3.24 -12.27
N PRO A 39 -10.07 4.01 -12.69
CA PRO A 39 -10.82 4.90 -11.81
C PRO A 39 -11.59 4.15 -10.71
N TYR A 40 -11.76 2.84 -10.86
CA TYR A 40 -12.42 1.94 -9.91
C TYR A 40 -11.51 1.56 -8.74
N LEU A 41 -10.18 1.57 -8.93
CA LEU A 41 -9.20 1.35 -7.86
C LEU A 41 -9.25 2.44 -6.79
N PHE A 42 -9.67 3.65 -7.18
CA PHE A 42 -9.55 4.86 -6.36
C PHE A 42 -10.89 5.48 -5.94
N LYS A 43 -12.03 4.88 -6.34
CA LYS A 43 -13.38 5.36 -6.00
C LYS A 43 -13.99 4.63 -4.80
N TRP A 44 -14.29 5.40 -3.74
CA TRP A 44 -14.83 4.93 -2.45
C TRP A 44 -16.01 3.96 -2.51
N LYS A 45 -16.92 4.16 -3.46
CA LYS A 45 -18.11 3.32 -3.63
C LYS A 45 -17.85 1.86 -4.06
N TYR A 46 -16.62 1.53 -4.44
CA TYR A 46 -16.23 0.17 -4.85
C TYR A 46 -15.46 -0.58 -3.77
N PHE A 47 -15.41 -0.04 -2.55
CA PHE A 47 -14.62 -0.58 -1.47
C PHE A 47 -15.51 -1.20 -0.39
N ASP A 48 -15.11 -2.38 0.07
CA ASP A 48 -15.59 -2.93 1.33
C ASP A 48 -14.52 -2.57 2.38
N ILE A 49 -14.82 -1.51 3.13
CA ILE A 49 -13.90 -0.96 4.12
C ILE A 49 -13.90 -1.90 5.33
N PRO A 50 -12.72 -2.39 5.78
CA PRO A 50 -12.66 -3.27 6.93
C PRO A 50 -13.14 -2.55 8.19
N THR A 51 -13.96 -3.26 8.94
CA THR A 51 -14.42 -2.88 10.26
C THR A 51 -13.26 -2.87 11.26
N LYS A 52 -13.47 -2.20 12.39
CA LYS A 52 -12.50 -2.20 13.48
C LYS A 52 -12.25 -3.61 14.01
N GLU A 53 -13.30 -4.42 14.06
CA GLU A 53 -13.29 -5.81 14.50
C GLU A 53 -12.46 -6.68 13.56
N GLU A 54 -12.55 -6.47 12.25
CA GLU A 54 -11.70 -7.14 11.26
C GLU A 54 -10.23 -6.77 11.46
N LEU A 55 -9.90 -5.47 11.58
CA LEU A 55 -8.52 -5.04 11.84
C LEU A 55 -7.96 -5.65 13.13
N ARG A 56 -8.78 -5.70 14.19
CA ARG A 56 -8.40 -6.32 15.47
C ARG A 56 -8.15 -7.82 15.30
N THR A 57 -9.05 -8.53 14.62
CA THR A 57 -8.92 -9.97 14.38
C THR A 57 -7.63 -10.28 13.62
N VAL A 58 -7.26 -9.47 12.62
CA VAL A 58 -5.99 -9.65 11.90
C VAL A 58 -4.78 -9.56 12.84
N ILE A 59 -4.75 -8.57 13.73
CA ILE A 59 -3.65 -8.43 14.70
C ILE A 59 -3.69 -9.57 15.72
N ASP A 60 -4.85 -9.93 16.24
CA ASP A 60 -5.03 -11.02 17.22
C ASP A 60 -4.54 -12.37 16.64
N ASP A 61 -4.93 -12.68 15.40
CA ASP A 61 -4.52 -13.89 14.68
C ASP A 61 -2.99 -13.97 14.53
N LEU A 62 -2.34 -12.84 14.23
CA LEU A 62 -0.88 -12.78 14.03
C LEU A 62 -0.09 -12.79 15.34
N THR A 63 -0.70 -12.35 16.43
CA THR A 63 -0.03 -12.21 17.73
C THR A 63 -0.36 -13.35 18.68
N GLY A 64 -1.36 -14.19 18.37
CA GLY A 64 -1.79 -15.31 19.20
C GLY A 64 -2.46 -14.86 20.50
N TYR A 65 -3.18 -13.72 20.48
CA TYR A 65 -3.81 -13.13 21.67
C TYR A 65 -2.83 -12.83 22.84
N TYR A 66 -1.59 -12.45 22.54
CA TYR A 66 -0.53 -12.23 23.54
C TYR A 66 -0.90 -11.20 24.64
N PRO A 67 -1.15 -11.60 25.89
CA PRO A 67 -1.95 -10.84 26.87
C PRO A 67 -1.31 -9.57 27.47
N ILE A 68 -0.04 -9.28 27.18
CA ILE A 68 0.71 -8.16 27.78
C ILE A 68 0.71 -6.99 26.80
N TYR A 69 -0.39 -6.23 26.77
CA TYR A 69 -0.62 -5.18 25.78
C TYR A 69 -0.30 -3.77 26.30
N GLY A 70 0.46 -2.99 25.52
CA GLY A 70 0.85 -1.61 25.85
C GLY A 70 -0.25 -0.57 25.59
N LYS A 71 -1.14 -0.81 24.61
CA LYS A 71 -2.43 -0.13 24.29
C LYS A 71 -2.82 -0.41 22.83
N ASP A 72 -4.13 -0.50 22.54
CA ASP A 72 -4.65 -0.36 21.18
C ASP A 72 -4.72 1.15 20.84
N PHE A 73 -4.13 1.57 19.72
CA PHE A 73 -4.36 2.90 19.14
C PHE A 73 -5.23 2.77 17.90
N TYR A 74 -6.37 3.46 17.90
CA TYR A 74 -7.31 3.47 16.78
C TYR A 74 -7.48 4.89 16.27
N ALA A 75 -7.26 5.07 14.96
CA ALA A 75 -7.57 6.31 14.27
C ALA A 75 -8.74 6.05 13.30
N GLY A 76 -9.95 6.41 13.74
CA GLY A 76 -11.19 6.04 13.04
C GLY A 76 -11.37 6.64 11.66
N ASN A 77 -10.76 7.79 11.39
CA ASN A 77 -10.78 8.41 10.06
C ASN A 77 -9.79 7.76 9.08
N SER A 78 -8.88 6.90 9.56
CA SER A 78 -7.81 6.31 8.76
C SER A 78 -7.84 4.78 8.74
N HIS A 79 -8.92 4.14 9.22
CA HIS A 79 -9.08 2.67 9.26
C HIS A 79 -7.80 1.95 9.65
N TYR A 80 -7.28 2.38 10.81
CA TYR A 80 -5.95 2.05 11.30
C TYR A 80 -6.05 1.55 12.73
N LEU A 81 -5.40 0.43 13.00
CA LEU A 81 -5.21 -0.13 14.33
C LEU A 81 -3.74 -0.43 14.52
N SER A 82 -3.17 0.09 15.61
CA SER A 82 -1.80 -0.20 16.05
C SER A 82 -1.82 -0.79 17.44
N ARG A 83 -0.89 -1.70 17.69
CA ARG A 83 -0.69 -2.34 18.99
C ARG A 83 0.79 -2.49 19.28
N SER A 84 1.16 -2.18 20.52
CA SER A 84 2.54 -2.29 21.00
C SER A 84 2.69 -3.29 22.13
N PHE A 85 3.87 -3.91 22.20
CA PHE A 85 4.25 -4.95 23.14
C PHE A 85 5.65 -4.66 23.69
N TYR A 86 5.90 -5.04 24.95
CA TYR A 86 7.22 -4.87 25.56
C TYR A 86 8.25 -5.90 25.09
N ASP A 87 7.80 -7.06 24.60
CA ASP A 87 8.65 -8.14 24.14
C ASP A 87 8.82 -8.06 22.61
N ASP A 88 10.03 -8.37 22.12
CA ASP A 88 10.24 -8.62 20.69
C ASP A 88 9.63 -9.97 20.31
N ILE A 89 8.59 -9.91 19.49
CA ILE A 89 7.85 -11.08 18.99
C ILE A 89 7.92 -11.18 17.47
N THR A 90 8.88 -10.52 16.83
CA THR A 90 9.03 -10.39 15.38
C THR A 90 9.02 -11.76 14.68
N ASP A 91 9.84 -12.70 15.15
CA ASP A 91 9.95 -14.03 14.51
C ASP A 91 8.66 -14.84 14.62
N ARG A 92 7.93 -14.68 15.73
CA ARG A 92 6.62 -15.32 15.92
C ARG A 92 5.61 -14.76 14.92
N VAL A 93 5.53 -13.44 14.79
CA VAL A 93 4.61 -12.78 13.85
C VAL A 93 4.95 -13.14 12.40
N LYS A 94 6.23 -13.19 12.03
CA LYS A 94 6.66 -13.65 10.69
C LYS A 94 6.24 -15.10 10.41
N LYS A 95 6.38 -15.99 11.39
CA LYS A 95 5.96 -17.38 11.27
C LYS A 95 4.45 -17.49 11.07
N GLU A 96 3.65 -16.78 11.86
CA GLU A 96 2.19 -16.76 11.73
C GLU A 96 1.74 -16.15 10.40
N ALA A 97 2.36 -15.06 9.94
CA ALA A 97 2.09 -14.47 8.63
C ALA A 97 2.35 -15.47 7.49
N SER A 98 3.44 -16.24 7.58
CA SER A 98 3.74 -17.31 6.63
C SER A 98 2.70 -18.45 6.69
N MET A 99 2.28 -18.87 7.88
CA MET A 99 1.26 -19.91 8.07
C MET A 99 -0.10 -19.50 7.49
N GLN A 100 -0.48 -18.23 7.68
CA GLN A 100 -1.69 -17.64 7.13
C GLN A 100 -1.58 -17.31 5.62
N LYS A 101 -0.41 -17.57 5.00
CA LYS A 101 -0.13 -17.30 3.59
C LYS A 101 -0.38 -15.84 3.21
N LEU A 102 0.00 -14.91 4.08
CA LEU A 102 -0.05 -13.48 3.76
C LEU A 102 0.90 -13.17 2.60
N VAL A 103 0.49 -12.24 1.74
CA VAL A 103 1.35 -11.78 0.65
C VAL A 103 2.36 -10.80 1.21
N LYS A 104 3.66 -11.11 1.05
CA LYS A 104 4.75 -10.21 1.41
C LYS A 104 5.06 -9.29 0.22
N ILE A 105 5.18 -8.00 0.48
CA ILE A 105 5.68 -7.00 -0.49
C ILE A 105 6.87 -6.30 0.16
N GLU A 106 7.97 -6.22 -0.56
CA GLU A 106 9.17 -5.52 -0.11
C GLU A 106 9.10 -4.07 -0.60
N THR A 107 9.16 -3.09 0.31
CA THR A 107 9.18 -1.66 -0.02
C THR A 107 10.47 -1.02 0.47
N GLU A 108 10.76 0.21 0.01
CA GLU A 108 11.92 0.99 0.48
C GLU A 108 11.87 1.26 2.01
N ASP A 109 10.66 1.30 2.58
CA ASP A 109 10.41 1.54 4.01
C ASP A 109 10.37 0.24 4.84
N GLY A 110 10.54 -0.92 4.22
CA GLY A 110 10.54 -2.23 4.87
C GLY A 110 9.50 -3.22 4.33
N ASP A 111 9.45 -4.38 4.97
CA ASP A 111 8.51 -5.43 4.59
C ASP A 111 7.08 -5.07 5.00
N ILE A 112 6.14 -5.19 4.07
CA ILE A 112 4.70 -5.12 4.35
C ILE A 112 4.05 -6.46 4.05
N TYR A 113 3.02 -6.79 4.81
CA TYR A 113 2.24 -8.02 4.64
C TYR A 113 0.79 -7.68 4.31
N CYS A 114 0.17 -8.46 3.45
CA CYS A 114 -1.19 -8.22 2.98
C CYS A 114 -2.11 -9.39 3.30
N LYS A 115 -3.20 -9.10 4.02
CA LYS A 115 -4.36 -9.98 4.20
C LYS A 115 -5.52 -9.38 3.42
N GLY A 116 -5.67 -9.80 2.16
CA GLY A 116 -6.55 -9.12 1.21
C GLY A 116 -6.11 -7.67 0.98
N GLU A 117 -7.02 -6.72 1.22
CA GLU A 117 -6.75 -5.28 1.08
C GLU A 117 -6.10 -4.62 2.32
N ILE A 118 -5.98 -5.36 3.42
CA ILE A 118 -5.42 -4.84 4.68
C ILE A 118 -3.90 -4.91 4.62
N LYS A 119 -3.25 -3.75 4.81
CA LYS A 119 -1.80 -3.63 4.97
C LYS A 119 -1.43 -3.87 6.43
N ILE A 120 -0.46 -4.75 6.63
CA ILE A 120 0.11 -5.07 7.92
C ILE A 120 1.60 -4.70 7.91
N SER A 121 2.04 -3.97 8.93
CA SER A 121 3.44 -3.62 9.18
C SER A 121 3.77 -3.89 10.63
N PHE A 122 4.98 -4.35 10.92
CA PHE A 122 5.43 -4.60 12.28
C PHE A 122 6.94 -4.55 12.38
N GLY A 123 7.43 -4.35 13.60
CA GLY A 123 8.86 -4.29 13.88
C GLY A 123 9.12 -3.79 15.30
N MET A 124 10.37 -3.40 15.55
CA MET A 124 10.78 -2.77 16.80
C MET A 124 10.84 -1.25 16.60
N ASP A 125 10.27 -0.49 17.53
CA ASP A 125 10.37 0.96 17.56
C ASP A 125 10.60 1.48 18.98
N LEU A 126 11.28 2.62 19.10
CA LEU A 126 11.56 3.25 20.38
C LEU A 126 10.31 4.01 20.86
N ASN A 127 9.73 3.57 21.97
CA ASN A 127 8.67 4.34 22.61
C ASN A 127 9.27 5.59 23.27
N ILE A 128 9.05 6.76 22.64
CA ILE A 128 9.61 8.05 23.08
C ILE A 128 9.23 8.39 24.53
N ARG A 129 8.04 7.96 25.00
CA ARG A 129 7.57 8.29 26.36
C ARG A 129 8.27 7.48 27.43
N THR A 130 8.53 6.21 27.17
CA THR A 130 9.14 5.29 28.14
C THR A 130 10.63 5.08 27.91
N GLN A 131 11.18 5.56 26.79
CA GLN A 131 12.57 5.34 26.37
C GLN A 131 12.93 3.85 26.29
N THR A 132 11.94 3.01 25.95
CA THR A 132 12.11 1.57 25.80
C THR A 132 11.73 1.15 24.40
N GLU A 133 12.51 0.25 23.81
CA GLU A 133 12.12 -0.42 22.58
C GLU A 133 10.88 -1.27 22.83
N MET A 134 9.93 -1.18 21.92
CA MET A 134 8.69 -1.94 21.94
C MET A 134 8.45 -2.51 20.56
N PHE A 135 7.98 -3.75 20.52
CA PHE A 135 7.46 -4.31 19.29
C PHE A 135 6.13 -3.63 18.95
N PHE A 136 5.95 -3.21 17.70
CA PHE A 136 4.69 -2.70 17.18
C PHE A 136 4.16 -3.59 16.06
N ILE A 137 2.84 -3.65 15.94
CA ILE A 137 2.13 -4.20 14.79
C ILE A 137 0.95 -3.32 14.46
N ASP A 138 0.83 -3.01 13.18
CA ASP A 138 -0.21 -2.15 12.63
C ASP A 138 -0.98 -2.89 11.56
N ALA A 139 -2.29 -2.76 11.60
CA ALA A 139 -3.20 -3.15 10.53
C ALA A 139 -3.90 -1.88 10.02
N SER A 140 -3.82 -1.64 8.71
CA SER A 140 -4.30 -0.42 8.10
C SER A 140 -4.97 -0.66 6.76
N TRP A 141 -5.99 0.13 6.47
CA TRP A 141 -6.63 0.17 5.17
C TRP A 141 -6.66 1.59 4.64
N SER A 142 -6.28 1.77 3.38
CA SER A 142 -6.37 3.03 2.67
C SER A 142 -6.61 2.76 1.18
N PRO A 143 -7.39 3.62 0.49
CA PRO A 143 -7.57 3.50 -0.96
C PRO A 143 -6.26 3.39 -1.74
N SER A 144 -5.19 4.01 -1.25
CA SER A 144 -3.88 4.08 -1.90
C SER A 144 -2.84 3.09 -1.37
N ASN A 145 -3.17 2.21 -0.42
CA ASN A 145 -2.18 1.30 0.15
C ASN A 145 -1.67 0.28 -0.89
N GLU A 146 -0.44 -0.21 -0.69
CA GLU A 146 0.23 -1.14 -1.61
C GLU A 146 -0.49 -2.49 -1.72
N CYS A 147 -1.06 -2.99 -0.61
CA CYS A 147 -1.79 -4.26 -0.60
C CYS A 147 -2.98 -4.26 -1.56
N ARG A 148 -3.65 -3.11 -1.74
CA ARG A 148 -4.71 -2.97 -2.73
C ARG A 148 -4.18 -2.99 -4.16
N LYS A 149 -3.08 -2.29 -4.43
CA LYS A 149 -2.47 -2.32 -5.77
C LYS A 149 -2.09 -3.75 -6.18
N TYR A 150 -1.58 -4.53 -5.24
CA TYR A 150 -1.21 -5.94 -5.43
C TYR A 150 -2.42 -6.88 -5.52
N TRP A 151 -3.41 -6.74 -4.63
CA TRP A 151 -4.59 -7.61 -4.59
C TRP A 151 -5.49 -7.47 -5.83
N TRP A 152 -5.44 -6.30 -6.49
CA TRP A 152 -6.21 -6.02 -7.68
C TRP A 152 -5.60 -6.61 -8.97
N GLY A 153 -4.52 -7.39 -8.84
CA GLY A 153 -4.15 -8.41 -9.81
C GLY A 153 -5.09 -9.64 -9.86
N GLY A 154 -6.21 -9.66 -9.12
CA GLY A 154 -7.22 -10.73 -9.24
C GLY A 154 -8.49 -10.59 -8.37
N LYS A 155 -9.55 -10.02 -8.95
CA LYS A 155 -10.99 -10.29 -8.66
C LYS A 155 -11.66 -9.66 -7.41
N ASN A 156 -11.87 -8.34 -7.38
CA ASN A 156 -13.04 -7.78 -6.66
C ASN A 156 -14.30 -7.93 -7.54
N PRO A 157 -15.35 -8.68 -7.13
CA PRO A 157 -16.51 -8.97 -7.97
C PRO A 157 -17.28 -7.72 -8.44
N ARG A 158 -17.40 -6.68 -7.60
CA ARG A 158 -18.14 -5.44 -7.94
C ARG A 158 -17.39 -4.59 -8.96
N ALA A 159 -16.06 -4.55 -8.88
CA ALA A 159 -15.22 -3.86 -9.85
C ALA A 159 -15.12 -4.64 -11.18
N LEU A 160 -15.04 -5.97 -11.12
CA LEU A 160 -15.09 -6.84 -12.31
C LEU A 160 -16.40 -6.66 -13.09
N GLN A 161 -17.53 -6.65 -12.39
CA GLN A 161 -18.84 -6.44 -13.01
C GLN A 161 -18.96 -5.04 -13.64
N ALA A 162 -18.38 -4.01 -13.01
CA ALA A 162 -18.35 -2.68 -13.58
C ALA A 162 -17.43 -2.57 -14.80
N ASN A 163 -16.28 -3.25 -14.79
CA ASN A 163 -15.35 -3.33 -15.93
C ASN A 163 -15.99 -4.06 -17.12
N GLN A 164 -16.57 -5.25 -16.89
CA GLN A 164 -17.30 -6.00 -17.92
C GLN A 164 -18.40 -5.15 -18.56
N ASN A 165 -19.17 -4.42 -17.75
CA ASN A 165 -20.20 -3.51 -18.25
C ASN A 165 -19.65 -2.28 -18.98
N PHE A 166 -18.43 -1.84 -18.66
CA PHE A 166 -17.78 -0.73 -19.35
C PHE A 166 -17.26 -1.17 -20.72
N ASP A 167 -16.56 -2.30 -20.79
CA ASP A 167 -16.04 -2.86 -22.04
C ASP A 167 -17.17 -3.16 -23.02
N LEU A 168 -18.27 -3.76 -22.55
CA LEU A 168 -19.47 -3.97 -23.36
C LEU A 168 -20.04 -2.66 -23.92
N LYS A 169 -20.11 -1.61 -23.10
CA LYS A 169 -20.61 -0.29 -23.52
C LYS A 169 -19.67 0.39 -24.52
N LYS A 170 -18.37 0.18 -24.39
CA LYS A 170 -17.35 0.71 -25.30
C LYS A 170 -17.44 0.00 -26.65
N GLU A 171 -17.48 -1.33 -26.66
CA GLU A 171 -17.69 -2.13 -27.88
C GLU A 171 -19.00 -1.75 -28.59
N LEU A 172 -20.09 -1.63 -27.84
CA LEU A 172 -21.38 -1.19 -28.39
C LEU A 172 -21.27 0.19 -29.04
N ARG A 173 -20.62 1.17 -28.40
CA ARG A 173 -20.39 2.51 -28.98
C ARG A 173 -19.51 2.47 -30.23
N GLU A 174 -18.45 1.69 -30.24
CA GLU A 174 -17.55 1.57 -31.39
C GLU A 174 -18.25 0.88 -32.56
N ASN A 175 -19.06 -0.14 -32.29
CA ASN A 175 -19.88 -0.81 -33.30
C ASN A 175 -20.99 0.09 -33.84
N SER A 176 -21.65 0.90 -32.98
CA SER A 176 -22.62 1.91 -33.43
C SER A 176 -22.00 2.98 -34.32
N LYS A 177 -20.76 3.41 -34.01
CA LYS A 177 -20.02 4.37 -34.85
C LYS A 177 -19.59 3.79 -36.19
N LYS A 178 -19.15 2.52 -36.21
CA LYS A 178 -18.84 1.81 -37.45
C LYS A 178 -20.09 1.66 -38.32
N ALA A 179 -21.21 1.23 -37.74
CA ALA A 179 -22.48 1.11 -38.43
C ALA A 179 -22.93 2.45 -39.06
N ALA A 180 -22.80 3.56 -38.33
CA ALA A 180 -23.14 4.90 -38.81
C ALA A 180 -22.15 5.49 -39.84
N SER A 181 -21.01 4.86 -40.08
CA SER A 181 -20.00 5.29 -41.08
C SER A 181 -20.05 4.49 -42.39
N THR A 182 -20.99 3.54 -42.50
CA THR A 182 -21.14 2.67 -43.68
C THR A 182 -22.38 3.02 -44.53
N GLU A 183 -23.05 4.13 -44.19
CA GLU A 183 -24.06 4.83 -45.02
C GLU A 183 -23.43 6.09 -45.63
#